data_AF-A0A962KRV3-F1
#
_entry.id   AF-A0A962KRV3-F1
#
_cell.length_a   1.000
_cell.length_b   1.000
_cell.length_c   1.000
_cell.angle_alpha   90.00
_cell.angle_beta   90.00
_cell.angle_gamma   90.00
#
_symmetry.space_group_name_H-M   'P 1'
#
loop_
_entity.id
_entity.type
_entity.pdbx_description
1 polymer ?
#
loop_
_entity_poly.entity_id
_entity_poly.type
_entity_poly.pdbx_seq_one_letter_code
_entity_poly.pdbx_strand_id
1 'polypeptide(L)'
;MRERVLVGVVALTLSCLSPAAAFAEGGTGKAGFLAQATWSAFECAVLANIAGDADEHSRLIDYGYDKGQKFMSELRGGKVKKEDFADEVPDPFISLLKGPSNDFILGRIYQSAEEEILSGEVVISEDDEMNLDEERTDAAQKKFKALNCPLIGH
;
A
#
# COMPACT_ATOMS: atom_id res chain seq x y z
N MET A 1 0.04 81.55 -27.61
CA MET A 1 -0.81 80.36 -27.42
C MET A 1 0.11 79.17 -27.17
N ARG A 2 -0.08 78.45 -26.06
CA ARG A 2 0.82 77.39 -25.57
C ARG A 2 0.63 76.08 -26.32
N GLU A 3 1.77 75.46 -26.66
CA GLU A 3 1.95 74.12 -27.23
C GLU A 3 1.44 73.01 -26.30
N ARG A 4 1.01 71.87 -26.86
CA ARG A 4 0.97 70.58 -26.17
C ARG A 4 1.35 69.44 -27.12
N VAL A 5 2.58 68.97 -26.94
CA VAL A 5 3.10 67.70 -27.47
C VAL A 5 2.54 66.56 -26.62
N LEU A 6 1.89 65.58 -27.27
CA LEU A 6 1.44 64.33 -26.67
C LEU A 6 2.59 63.31 -26.72
N VAL A 7 3.22 63.04 -25.58
CA VAL A 7 4.16 61.93 -25.40
C VAL A 7 3.35 60.72 -24.95
N GLY A 8 3.19 59.74 -25.86
CA GLY A 8 2.57 58.45 -25.56
C GLY A 8 3.58 57.52 -24.88
N VAL A 9 3.27 57.11 -23.65
CA VAL A 9 4.05 56.12 -22.90
C VAL A 9 3.59 54.72 -23.32
N VAL A 10 4.44 53.97 -24.02
CA VAL A 10 4.23 52.55 -24.32
C VAL A 10 4.83 51.74 -23.16
N ALA A 11 3.98 51.13 -22.34
CA ALA A 11 4.38 50.26 -21.26
C ALA A 11 4.71 48.85 -21.80
N LEU A 12 6.00 48.51 -21.81
CA LEU A 12 6.50 47.19 -22.14
C LEU A 12 6.38 46.28 -20.90
N THR A 13 5.35 45.45 -20.83
CA THR A 13 5.18 44.47 -19.75
C THR A 13 6.00 43.22 -20.02
N LEU A 14 7.17 43.15 -19.38
CA LEU A 14 8.06 41.99 -19.38
C LEU A 14 7.39 40.84 -18.61
N SER A 15 6.82 39.88 -19.32
CA SER A 15 6.23 38.66 -18.77
C SER A 15 7.31 37.77 -18.16
N CYS A 16 7.33 37.66 -16.83
CA CYS A 16 8.11 36.68 -16.10
C CYS A 16 7.60 35.27 -16.42
N LEU A 17 8.27 34.53 -17.31
CA LEU A 17 8.18 33.07 -17.33
C LEU A 17 8.90 32.54 -16.09
N SER A 18 8.15 32.34 -15.01
CA SER A 18 8.62 31.53 -13.89
C SER A 18 8.56 30.05 -14.30
N PRO A 19 9.67 29.30 -14.26
CA PRO A 19 9.58 27.85 -14.31
C PRO A 19 8.83 27.43 -13.04
N ALA A 20 7.63 26.90 -13.21
CA ALA A 20 6.96 26.19 -12.14
C ALA A 20 7.89 25.05 -11.71
N ALA A 21 8.53 25.20 -10.55
CA ALA A 21 9.13 24.07 -9.87
C ALA A 21 7.98 23.12 -9.55
N ALA A 22 7.82 22.09 -10.37
CA ALA A 22 7.02 20.93 -10.04
C ALA A 22 7.70 20.28 -8.82
N PHE A 23 7.29 20.69 -7.63
CA PHE A 23 7.49 19.88 -6.44
C PHE A 23 6.78 18.56 -6.72
N ALA A 24 7.56 17.56 -7.11
CA ALA A 24 7.10 16.19 -7.06
C ALA A 24 6.83 15.88 -5.58
N GLU A 25 5.57 16.01 -5.15
CA GLU A 25 5.06 15.36 -3.96
C GLU A 25 5.14 13.85 -4.20
N GLY A 26 6.34 13.28 -4.05
CA GLY A 26 6.58 11.91 -4.43
C GLY A 26 7.79 11.36 -3.68
N GLY A 27 7.57 10.24 -3.01
CA GLY A 27 8.64 9.42 -2.48
C GLY A 27 8.14 8.53 -1.35
N THR A 28 8.26 9.03 -0.12
CA THR A 28 8.17 8.22 1.10
C THR A 28 6.74 7.87 1.50
N GLY A 29 5.92 8.88 1.83
CA GLY A 29 4.56 8.69 2.38
C GLY A 29 3.63 7.84 1.53
N LYS A 30 3.77 7.95 0.20
CA LYS A 30 2.96 7.17 -0.74
C LYS A 30 3.43 5.72 -0.85
N ALA A 31 4.75 5.51 -0.86
CA ALA A 31 5.33 4.17 -0.91
C ALA A 31 5.00 3.37 0.34
N GLY A 32 5.19 3.98 1.51
CA GLY A 32 4.80 3.43 2.80
C GLY A 32 3.33 3.03 2.81
N PHE A 33 2.44 3.97 2.45
CA PHE A 33 1.01 3.68 2.35
C PHE A 33 0.69 2.50 1.43
N LEU A 34 1.24 2.47 0.20
CA LEU A 34 0.94 1.38 -0.74
C LEU A 34 1.44 0.03 -0.25
N ALA A 35 2.65 -0.02 0.32
CA ALA A 35 3.21 -1.26 0.86
C ALA A 35 2.43 -1.75 2.08
N GLN A 36 2.12 -0.85 3.02
CA GLN A 36 1.35 -1.18 4.22
C GLN A 36 -0.08 -1.62 3.86
N ALA A 37 -0.73 -0.92 2.94
CA ALA A 37 -2.05 -1.30 2.45
C ALA A 37 -2.04 -2.68 1.76
N THR A 38 -0.98 -3.01 1.03
CA THR A 38 -0.80 -4.35 0.44
C THR A 38 -0.64 -5.42 1.52
N TRP A 39 0.26 -5.19 2.47
CA TRP A 39 0.56 -6.13 3.55
C TRP A 39 -0.67 -6.42 4.41
N SER A 40 -1.30 -5.37 4.96
CA SER A 40 -2.48 -5.50 5.81
C SER A 40 -3.66 -6.13 5.07
N ALA A 41 -3.83 -5.85 3.77
CA ALA A 41 -4.88 -6.50 2.99
C ALA A 41 -4.63 -8.00 2.85
N PHE A 42 -3.40 -8.44 2.62
CA PHE A 42 -3.06 -9.86 2.54
C PHE A 42 -3.21 -10.58 3.88
N GLU A 43 -2.76 -9.98 4.99
CA GLU A 43 -3.02 -10.53 6.33
C GLU A 43 -4.52 -10.71 6.60
N CYS A 44 -5.30 -9.67 6.31
CA CYS A 44 -6.74 -9.69 6.47
C CYS A 44 -7.41 -10.70 5.53
N ALA A 45 -6.91 -10.88 4.30
CA ALA A 45 -7.42 -11.87 3.37
C ALA A 45 -7.20 -13.29 3.92
N VAL A 46 -6.03 -13.57 4.50
CA VAL A 46 -5.75 -14.87 5.14
C VAL A 46 -6.71 -15.11 6.31
N LEU A 47 -6.92 -14.11 7.16
CA LEU A 47 -7.87 -14.19 8.27
C LEU A 47 -9.31 -14.42 7.80
N ALA A 48 -9.76 -13.72 6.76
CA ALA A 48 -11.08 -13.93 6.16
C ALA A 48 -11.24 -15.36 5.61
N ASN A 49 -10.19 -15.89 4.94
CA ASN A 49 -10.19 -17.26 4.44
C ASN A 49 -10.32 -18.29 5.58
N ILE A 50 -9.55 -18.13 6.66
CA ILE A 50 -9.63 -19.00 7.85
C ILE A 50 -11.01 -18.87 8.51
N ALA A 51 -11.59 -17.66 8.52
CA ALA A 51 -12.92 -17.40 9.06
C ALA A 51 -14.08 -17.92 8.18
N GLY A 52 -13.79 -18.47 7.00
CA GLY A 52 -14.78 -18.95 6.04
C GLY A 52 -15.50 -17.85 5.24
N ASP A 53 -14.98 -16.62 5.26
CA ASP A 53 -15.53 -15.47 4.52
C ASP A 53 -14.83 -15.33 3.16
N ALA A 54 -15.28 -16.11 2.18
CA ALA A 54 -14.69 -16.16 0.84
C ALA A 54 -14.84 -14.84 0.05
N ASP A 55 -15.95 -14.12 0.26
CA ASP A 55 -16.21 -12.85 -0.42
C ASP A 55 -15.23 -11.78 0.07
N GLU A 56 -15.05 -11.70 1.38
CA GLU A 56 -14.12 -10.75 1.99
C GLU A 56 -12.66 -11.11 1.70
N HIS A 57 -12.33 -12.41 1.68
CA HIS A 57 -11.02 -12.88 1.20
C HIS A 57 -10.74 -12.37 -0.22
N SER A 58 -11.65 -12.61 -1.17
CA SER A 58 -11.46 -12.18 -2.56
C SER A 58 -11.31 -10.67 -2.68
N ARG A 59 -12.16 -9.91 -1.98
CA ARG A 59 -12.12 -8.44 -1.97
C ARG A 59 -10.76 -7.91 -1.49
N LEU A 60 -10.24 -8.49 -0.41
CA LEU A 60 -8.97 -8.09 0.19
C LEU A 60 -7.77 -8.51 -0.66
N ILE A 61 -7.81 -9.70 -1.29
CA ILE A 61 -6.80 -10.11 -2.29
C ILE A 61 -6.74 -9.09 -3.43
N ASP A 62 -7.88 -8.74 -4.03
CA ASP A 62 -7.94 -7.81 -5.14
C ASP A 62 -7.43 -6.42 -4.76
N TYR A 63 -7.85 -5.92 -3.58
CA TYR A 63 -7.38 -4.63 -3.07
C TYR A 63 -5.86 -4.64 -2.80
N GLY A 64 -5.35 -5.68 -2.12
CA GLY A 64 -3.93 -5.83 -1.83
C GLY A 64 -3.11 -5.91 -3.11
N TYR A 65 -3.55 -6.71 -4.07
CA TYR A 65 -2.90 -6.84 -5.37
C TYR A 65 -2.88 -5.53 -6.16
N ASP A 66 -3.97 -4.74 -6.16
CA ASP A 66 -4.01 -3.40 -6.77
C ASP A 66 -2.96 -2.46 -6.14
N LYS A 67 -2.89 -2.39 -4.81
CA LYS A 67 -1.91 -1.53 -4.11
C LYS A 67 -0.48 -2.00 -4.35
N GLY A 68 -0.26 -3.31 -4.34
CA GLY A 68 1.04 -3.91 -4.59
C GLY A 68 1.52 -3.62 -6.01
N GLN A 69 0.64 -3.77 -7.01
CA GLN A 69 0.98 -3.44 -8.40
C GLN A 69 1.32 -1.97 -8.58
N LYS A 70 0.58 -1.06 -7.91
CA LYS A 70 0.89 0.38 -7.90
C LYS A 70 2.26 0.64 -7.28
N PHE A 71 2.56 0.06 -6.12
CA PHE A 71 3.87 0.18 -5.47
C PHE A 71 5.00 -0.26 -6.42
N MET A 72 4.86 -1.44 -7.04
CA MET A 72 5.88 -1.97 -7.95
C MET A 72 6.06 -1.10 -9.19
N SER A 73 4.97 -0.55 -9.73
CA SER A 73 5.02 0.38 -10.86
C SER A 73 5.77 1.66 -10.50
N GLU A 74 5.59 2.19 -9.29
CA GLU A 74 6.27 3.40 -8.84
C GLU A 74 7.74 3.15 -8.53
N LEU A 75 8.05 2.01 -7.90
CA LEU A 75 9.42 1.56 -7.64
C LEU A 75 10.21 1.37 -8.93
N ARG A 76 9.65 0.65 -9.92
CA ARG A 76 10.31 0.43 -11.22
C ARG A 76 10.39 1.69 -12.07
N GLY A 77 9.43 2.59 -11.91
CA GLY A 77 9.44 3.90 -12.54
C GLY A 77 10.42 4.90 -11.89
N GLY A 78 11.13 4.51 -10.83
CA GLY A 78 12.06 5.37 -10.10
C GLY A 78 11.38 6.51 -9.33
N LYS A 79 10.05 6.45 -9.15
CA LYS A 79 9.27 7.43 -8.37
C LYS A 79 9.41 7.21 -6.87
N VAL A 80 9.74 5.97 -6.50
CA VAL A 80 10.07 5.54 -5.15
C VAL A 80 11.43 4.86 -5.21
N LYS A 81 12.32 5.22 -4.29
CA LYS A 81 13.61 4.55 -4.14
C LYS A 81 13.65 3.77 -2.83
N LYS A 82 14.62 2.87 -2.70
CA LYS A 82 14.76 2.07 -1.48
C LYS A 82 15.09 2.92 -0.27
N GLU A 83 15.78 4.03 -0.48
CA GLU A 83 16.10 5.00 0.56
C GLU A 83 14.83 5.70 1.08
N ASP A 84 13.74 5.69 0.29
CA ASP A 84 12.44 6.24 0.67
C ASP A 84 11.58 5.27 1.50
N PHE A 85 12.05 4.03 1.73
CA PHE A 85 11.25 3.01 2.42
C PHE A 85 11.09 3.28 3.92
N ALA A 86 12.03 4.02 4.52
CA ALA A 86 11.99 4.50 5.91
C ALA A 86 11.32 3.53 6.91
N ASP A 87 10.66 4.06 7.95
CA ASP A 87 9.90 3.27 8.95
C ASP A 87 8.48 2.91 8.48
N GLU A 88 8.14 3.18 7.21
CA GLU A 88 6.75 3.11 6.72
C GLU A 88 6.47 1.86 5.87
N VAL A 89 7.50 1.21 5.33
CA VAL A 89 7.36 -0.04 4.57
C VAL A 89 7.70 -1.21 5.49
N PRO A 90 6.82 -2.23 5.65
CA PRO A 90 7.13 -3.39 6.49
C PRO A 90 8.43 -4.10 6.08
N ASP A 91 9.30 -4.42 7.03
CA ASP A 91 10.59 -5.09 6.77
C ASP A 91 10.43 -6.39 5.95
N PRO A 92 9.46 -7.28 6.24
CA PRO A 92 9.21 -8.46 5.41
C PRO A 92 8.93 -8.08 3.95
N PHE A 93 8.15 -7.03 3.72
CA PHE A 93 7.81 -6.52 2.39
C PHE A 93 9.08 -6.13 1.60
N ILE A 94 9.99 -5.37 2.24
CA ILE A 94 11.25 -4.91 1.61
C ILE A 94 12.12 -6.09 1.18
N SER A 95 12.23 -7.10 2.05
CA SER A 95 13.07 -8.28 1.81
C SER A 95 12.64 -9.10 0.59
N LEU A 96 11.36 -8.99 0.22
CA LEU A 96 10.71 -9.77 -0.83
C LEU A 96 10.66 -9.08 -2.19
N LEU A 97 11.10 -7.83 -2.32
CA LEU A 97 11.04 -7.01 -3.56
C LEU A 97 11.90 -7.51 -4.73
N LYS A 98 12.51 -8.69 -4.64
CA LYS A 98 13.33 -9.30 -5.69
C LYS A 98 12.60 -10.49 -6.31
N GLY A 99 12.49 -10.48 -7.63
CA GLY A 99 11.88 -11.58 -8.38
C GLY A 99 11.75 -11.27 -9.88
N PRO A 100 11.38 -12.28 -10.69
CA PRO A 100 11.27 -12.17 -12.15
C PRO A 100 10.09 -11.32 -12.64
N SER A 101 9.01 -11.20 -11.86
CA SER A 101 7.81 -10.43 -12.23
C SER A 101 7.17 -9.80 -10.99
N ASN A 102 6.27 -8.83 -11.19
CA ASN A 102 5.49 -8.27 -10.08
C ASN A 102 4.62 -9.34 -9.43
N ASP A 103 3.95 -10.18 -10.23
CA ASP A 103 3.06 -11.22 -9.72
C ASP A 103 3.80 -12.23 -8.85
N PHE A 104 5.02 -12.60 -9.26
CA PHE A 104 5.86 -13.48 -8.44
C PHE A 104 6.24 -12.82 -7.10
N ILE A 105 6.62 -11.54 -7.14
CA ILE A 105 6.96 -10.79 -5.93
C ILE A 105 5.75 -10.68 -5.00
N LEU A 106 4.58 -10.29 -5.54
CA LEU A 106 3.35 -10.14 -4.76
C LEU A 106 2.84 -11.47 -4.21
N GLY A 107 2.99 -12.57 -4.96
CA GLY A 107 2.68 -13.92 -4.47
C GLY A 107 3.56 -14.32 -3.28
N ARG A 108 4.86 -13.98 -3.31
CA ARG A 108 5.76 -14.19 -2.16
C ARG A 108 5.41 -13.31 -0.96
N ILE A 109 4.99 -12.07 -1.20
CA ILE A 109 4.55 -11.17 -0.13
C ILE A 109 3.27 -11.71 0.52
N TYR A 110 2.30 -12.18 -0.28
CA TYR A 110 1.10 -12.85 0.23
C TYR A 110 1.47 -14.08 1.07
N GLN A 111 2.33 -14.96 0.56
CA GLN A 111 2.79 -16.13 1.31
C GLN A 111 3.46 -15.74 2.65
N SER A 112 4.28 -14.69 2.66
CA SER A 112 4.92 -14.23 3.89
C SER A 112 3.92 -13.65 4.89
N ALA A 113 2.90 -12.93 4.43
CA ALA A 113 1.81 -12.43 5.30
C ALA A 113 0.98 -13.60 5.85
N GLU A 114 0.75 -14.64 5.06
CA GLU A 114 0.13 -15.89 5.50
C GLU A 114 0.96 -16.58 6.58
N GLU A 115 2.27 -16.73 6.38
CA GLU A 115 3.19 -17.28 7.39
C GLU A 115 3.20 -16.46 8.70
N GLU A 116 3.06 -15.13 8.63
CA GLU A 116 2.97 -14.27 9.82
C GLU A 116 1.65 -14.47 10.58
N ILE A 117 0.53 -14.63 9.87
CA ILE A 117 -0.76 -14.96 10.50
C ILE A 117 -0.71 -16.37 11.11
N LEU A 118 -0.17 -17.34 10.38
CA LEU A 118 -0.10 -18.74 10.76
C LEU A 118 1.00 -19.08 11.77
N SER A 119 1.92 -18.17 12.08
CA SER A 119 2.90 -18.33 13.17
C SER A 119 2.47 -17.64 14.47
N GLY A 120 1.39 -16.85 14.42
CA GLY A 120 0.84 -16.13 15.57
C GLY A 120 -0.30 -16.86 16.29
N GLU A 121 -1.12 -16.09 17.00
CA GLU A 121 -2.22 -16.53 17.89
C GLU A 121 -3.36 -17.33 17.20
N VAL A 122 -3.30 -17.54 15.88
CA VAL A 122 -4.27 -18.37 15.13
C VAL A 122 -3.85 -19.86 15.12
N VAL A 123 -2.67 -20.17 15.65
CA VAL A 123 -2.22 -21.55 15.88
C VAL A 123 -2.82 -22.07 17.18
N ILE A 124 -3.60 -23.13 17.08
CA ILE A 124 -4.09 -23.90 18.22
C ILE A 124 -3.23 -25.14 18.33
N SER A 125 -2.74 -25.44 19.53
CA SER A 125 -1.85 -26.58 19.79
C SER A 125 -2.45 -27.89 19.29
N GLU A 126 -1.62 -28.73 18.66
CA GLU A 126 -2.00 -30.04 18.08
C GLU A 126 -2.60 -31.03 19.10
N ASP A 127 -2.50 -30.74 20.40
CA ASP A 127 -2.96 -31.61 21.49
C ASP A 127 -4.50 -31.60 21.70
N ASP A 128 -5.24 -30.66 21.11
CA ASP A 128 -6.71 -30.55 21.23
C ASP A 128 -7.44 -30.88 19.91
N GLU A 129 -7.24 -32.11 19.43
CA GLU A 129 -7.68 -32.64 18.12
C GLU A 129 -9.20 -32.57 17.83
N MET A 130 -10.07 -32.24 18.79
CA MET A 130 -11.52 -32.41 18.64
C MET A 130 -12.34 -31.14 18.30
N ASN A 131 -11.75 -29.93 18.24
CA ASN A 131 -12.46 -28.70 17.81
C ASN A 131 -11.57 -27.65 17.10
N LEU A 132 -10.44 -28.08 16.53
CA LEU A 132 -9.42 -27.18 15.95
C LEU A 132 -9.99 -26.23 14.89
N ASP A 133 -10.97 -26.64 14.08
CA ASP A 133 -11.49 -25.81 13.00
C ASP A 133 -12.40 -24.67 13.49
N GLU A 134 -13.26 -24.93 14.49
CA GLU A 134 -14.16 -23.91 15.05
C GLU A 134 -13.37 -22.88 15.87
N GLU A 135 -12.44 -23.34 16.72
CA GLU A 135 -11.64 -22.45 17.54
C GLU A 135 -10.67 -21.60 16.68
N ARG A 136 -10.12 -22.16 15.58
CA ARG A 136 -9.31 -21.38 14.62
C ARG A 136 -10.15 -20.36 13.87
N THR A 137 -11.37 -20.71 13.50
CA THR A 137 -12.33 -19.79 12.88
C THR A 137 -12.63 -18.61 13.80
N ASP A 138 -12.93 -18.88 15.08
CA ASP A 138 -13.22 -17.85 16.08
C ASP A 138 -12.00 -16.94 16.35
N ALA A 139 -10.81 -17.53 16.48
CA ALA A 139 -9.56 -16.77 16.64
C ALA A 139 -9.31 -15.86 15.42
N ALA A 140 -9.50 -16.39 14.21
CA ALA A 140 -9.35 -15.62 12.98
C ALA A 140 -10.37 -14.48 12.90
N GLN A 141 -11.64 -14.71 13.20
CA GLN A 141 -12.68 -13.67 13.23
C GLN A 141 -12.37 -12.57 14.25
N LYS A 142 -11.88 -12.94 15.44
CA LYS A 142 -11.48 -11.98 16.47
C LYS A 142 -10.32 -11.12 15.99
N LYS A 143 -9.27 -11.73 15.43
CA LYS A 143 -8.10 -11.01 14.92
C LYS A 143 -8.46 -10.13 13.70
N PHE A 144 -9.31 -10.63 12.81
CA PHE A 144 -9.85 -9.88 11.66
C PHE A 144 -10.53 -8.57 12.10
N LYS A 145 -11.36 -8.63 13.13
CA LYS A 145 -12.00 -7.44 13.72
C LYS A 145 -10.98 -6.54 14.42
N ALA A 146 -10.04 -7.11 15.17
CA ALA A 146 -9.02 -6.35 15.91
C ALA A 146 -8.09 -5.55 14.99
N LEU A 147 -7.77 -6.08 13.81
CA LEU A 147 -6.97 -5.40 12.79
C LEU A 147 -7.78 -4.40 11.93
N ASN A 148 -9.08 -4.21 12.23
CA ASN A 148 -9.99 -3.36 11.45
C ASN A 148 -10.04 -3.74 9.96
N CYS A 149 -9.90 -5.03 9.64
CA CYS A 149 -9.94 -5.52 8.27
C CYS A 149 -11.17 -5.06 7.45
N PRO A 150 -12.40 -4.95 8.02
CA PRO A 150 -13.55 -4.42 7.29
C PRO A 150 -13.40 -2.98 6.78
N LEU A 151 -12.41 -2.21 7.28
CA LEU A 151 -12.19 -0.83 6.87
C LEU A 151 -11.18 -0.71 5.73
N ILE A 152 -10.48 -1.78 5.38
CA ILE A 152 -9.47 -1.76 4.32
C ILE A 152 -10.18 -1.67 2.98
N GLY A 153 -9.91 -0.63 2.19
CA GLY A 153 -10.31 -0.53 0.79
C GLY A 153 -11.78 -0.18 0.52
N HIS A 154 -12.44 0.46 1.48
CA HIS A 154 -13.78 1.05 1.34
C HIS A 154 -13.74 2.58 1.24
#